data_AF-A0A809R2B9-F1
#
_entry.id   AF-A0A809R2B9-F1
#
_cell.length_a   1.000
_cell.length_b   1.000
_cell.length_c   1.000
_cell.angle_alpha   90.00
_cell.angle_beta   90.00
_cell.angle_gamma   90.00
#
_symmetry.space_group_name_H-M   'P 1'
#
loop_
_entity.id
_entity.type
_entity.pdbx_description
1 polymer ?
#
loop_
_entity_poly.entity_id
_entity_poly.type
_entity_poly.pdbx_seq_one_letter_code
_entity_poly.pdbx_strand_id
1 'polypeptide(L)'
;MTKPAFDSVLCDWLGGSHAYPEPVKPLDSGRILRIDRDGVIEYEKRTWEQIRCPSSDTSIRVRCDGKRLDFTGNIGRFQKKDNLTGLGILECVDRWSEVMAGLGLDVHMFGAVIREGTVAEVGTRITRVDLASNFRVSDYAAFCRSKLSRPIGRRYPREGKYGPTWGYEAKRSNWWKAKVYDKDAELQGLRASKGGDTTARFEIQLGGGWLKRENLHTVKAWGDDMAKIIYGRFASELFRESTSVEEWGDIPARLRGHAILWRDGVDLRQIMSQSAWYRTKSRLLEFGVDIRVPCNVVALTSRCRTIEIEPLHCIREAA
;
A
#
# COMPACT_ATOMS: atom_id res chain seq x y z
N MET A 1 -4.41 -16.55 -20.37
CA MET A 1 -3.87 -15.99 -19.11
C MET A 1 -3.27 -14.64 -19.44
N THR A 2 -3.90 -13.55 -19.00
CA THR A 2 -3.38 -12.19 -19.18
C THR A 2 -2.09 -12.03 -18.36
N LYS A 3 -1.03 -11.48 -18.98
CA LYS A 3 0.22 -11.13 -18.28
C LYS A 3 -0.12 -10.29 -17.04
N PRO A 4 0.54 -10.50 -15.88
CA PRO A 4 0.36 -9.62 -14.74
C PRO A 4 0.71 -8.19 -15.16
N ALA A 5 -0.07 -7.22 -14.69
CA ALA A 5 0.12 -5.80 -15.05
C ALA A 5 1.47 -5.23 -14.59
N PHE A 6 2.25 -5.94 -13.76
CA PHE A 6 3.55 -5.54 -13.26
C PHE A 6 4.44 -6.77 -13.07
N ASP A 7 5.58 -6.82 -13.75
CA ASP A 7 6.50 -7.98 -13.73
C ASP A 7 7.53 -7.90 -12.59
N SER A 8 7.67 -6.74 -11.94
CA SER A 8 8.58 -6.51 -10.80
C SER A 8 7.90 -5.71 -9.69
N VAL A 9 8.17 -6.08 -8.43
CA VAL A 9 7.62 -5.43 -7.23
C VAL A 9 8.72 -5.29 -6.18
N LEU A 10 9.01 -4.06 -5.76
CA LEU A 10 9.99 -3.76 -4.71
C LEU A 10 9.34 -3.62 -3.33
N CYS A 11 10.15 -3.76 -2.29
CA CYS A 11 9.81 -3.47 -0.91
C CYS A 11 10.30 -2.06 -0.54
N ASP A 12 9.38 -1.09 -0.48
CA ASP A 12 9.66 0.31 -0.18
C ASP A 12 9.83 0.55 1.34
N TRP A 13 9.17 -0.25 2.17
CA TRP A 13 9.31 -0.18 3.62
C TRP A 13 9.21 -1.57 4.23
N LEU A 14 10.13 -1.91 5.12
CA LEU A 14 10.07 -3.14 5.89
C LEU A 14 10.18 -2.81 7.39
N GLY A 15 9.25 -3.34 8.15
CA GLY A 15 9.28 -3.28 9.61
C GLY A 15 8.93 -4.61 10.22
N GLY A 16 9.51 -4.89 11.37
CA GLY A 16 9.38 -6.17 12.05
C GLY A 16 9.87 -6.14 13.48
N SER A 17 9.80 -7.32 14.08
CA SER A 17 10.32 -7.60 15.41
C SER A 17 10.94 -8.98 15.43
N HIS A 18 12.10 -9.12 16.04
CA HIS A 18 12.74 -10.39 16.31
C HIS A 18 12.74 -10.64 17.83
N ALA A 19 12.10 -11.73 18.27
CA ALA A 19 12.18 -12.18 19.66
C ALA A 19 13.32 -13.18 19.80
N TYR A 20 14.21 -12.96 20.77
CA TYR A 20 15.36 -13.82 21.02
C TYR A 20 14.98 -15.04 21.88
N PRO A 21 15.60 -16.21 21.65
CA PRO A 21 15.42 -17.38 22.51
C PRO A 21 16.03 -17.15 23.89
N GLU A 22 17.17 -16.46 23.94
CA GLU A 22 17.91 -16.11 25.15
C GLU A 22 18.17 -14.60 25.16
N PRO A 23 18.18 -13.94 26.32
CA PRO A 23 18.44 -12.50 26.38
C PRO A 23 19.82 -12.13 25.84
N VAL A 24 19.87 -11.08 25.03
CA VAL A 24 21.09 -10.50 24.45
C VAL A 24 21.38 -9.13 25.05
N LYS A 25 22.54 -8.56 24.71
CA LYS A 25 22.86 -7.18 25.10
C LYS A 25 21.85 -6.20 24.47
N PRO A 26 21.15 -5.38 25.28
CA PRO A 26 20.23 -4.37 24.75
C PRO A 26 21.00 -3.26 24.02
N LEU A 27 20.29 -2.55 23.14
CA LEU A 27 20.78 -1.34 22.50
C LEU A 27 20.40 -0.14 23.34
N ASP A 28 21.39 0.59 23.87
CA ASP A 28 21.12 1.75 24.71
C ASP A 28 21.02 3.03 23.88
N SER A 29 19.80 3.38 23.50
CA SER A 29 19.47 4.59 22.74
C SER A 29 18.62 5.58 23.53
N GLY A 30 18.55 5.40 24.85
CA GLY A 30 17.66 6.10 25.77
C GLY A 30 16.48 5.27 26.26
N ARG A 31 15.69 5.84 27.20
CA ARG A 31 14.56 5.18 27.85
C ARG A 31 13.40 6.16 28.02
N ILE A 32 12.18 5.67 27.85
CA ILE A 32 10.94 6.33 28.27
C ILE A 32 10.43 5.61 29.51
N LEU A 33 10.20 6.36 30.57
CA LEU A 33 9.72 5.85 31.85
C LEU A 33 8.33 6.43 32.14
N ARG A 34 7.41 5.60 32.64
CA ARG A 34 6.24 6.08 33.38
C ARG A 34 6.54 5.91 34.85
N ILE A 35 6.58 7.02 35.57
CA ILE A 35 6.85 7.07 36.99
C ILE A 35 5.54 7.51 37.64
N ASP A 36 5.10 6.78 38.66
CA ASP A 36 3.92 7.16 39.43
C ASP A 36 4.19 8.35 40.36
N ARG A 37 3.19 8.71 41.17
CA ARG A 37 3.31 9.82 42.13
C ARG A 37 4.36 9.54 43.22
N ASP A 38 4.59 8.27 43.55
CA ASP A 38 5.46 7.85 44.65
C ASP A 38 6.90 7.60 44.17
N GLY A 39 7.18 7.82 42.89
CA GLY A 39 8.50 7.67 42.29
C GLY A 39 8.81 6.26 41.79
N VAL A 40 7.82 5.36 41.77
CA VAL A 40 8.00 3.99 41.30
C VAL A 40 7.88 3.92 39.78
N ILE A 41 8.81 3.22 39.14
CA ILE A 41 8.78 2.97 37.69
C ILE A 41 7.73 1.91 37.40
N GLU A 42 6.59 2.31 36.85
CA GLU A 42 5.51 1.41 36.42
C GLU A 42 5.77 0.82 35.02
N TYR A 43 6.54 1.53 34.20
CA TYR A 43 6.78 1.15 32.82
C TYR A 43 8.11 1.72 32.33
N GLU A 44 8.90 0.87 31.67
CA GLU A 44 10.12 1.25 30.99
C GLU A 44 10.09 0.74 29.55
N LYS A 45 10.50 1.59 28.61
CA LYS A 45 10.72 1.19 27.22
C LYS A 45 11.93 1.87 26.62
N ARG A 46 12.72 1.10 25.87
CA ARG A 46 13.83 1.63 25.07
C ARG A 46 13.31 2.52 23.95
N THR A 47 13.97 3.66 23.76
CA THR A 47 13.70 4.56 22.63
C THR A 47 14.18 3.95 21.32
N TRP A 48 13.78 4.54 20.21
CA TRP A 48 14.30 4.16 18.90
C TRP A 48 15.62 4.86 18.66
N GLU A 49 16.63 4.11 18.25
CA GLU A 49 17.80 4.68 17.60
C GLU A 49 17.46 4.95 16.14
N GLN A 50 17.63 6.21 15.70
CA GLN A 50 17.41 6.59 14.31
C GLN A 50 18.74 6.74 13.59
N ILE A 51 18.95 5.91 12.59
CA ILE A 51 20.16 5.92 11.78
C ILE A 51 19.81 6.61 10.47
N ARG A 52 20.37 7.81 10.30
CA ARG A 52 20.20 8.60 9.08
C ARG A 52 21.27 8.23 8.07
N CYS A 53 20.87 8.12 6.81
CA CYS A 53 21.83 8.02 5.73
C CYS A 53 22.41 9.42 5.43
N PRO A 54 23.75 9.58 5.39
CA PRO A 54 24.33 10.87 5.00
C PRO A 54 24.05 11.26 3.54
N SER A 55 23.87 10.26 2.67
CA SER A 55 23.73 10.45 1.21
C SER A 55 22.28 10.43 0.70
N SER A 56 21.28 10.33 1.58
CA SER A 56 19.86 10.37 1.23
C SER A 56 18.99 10.76 2.43
N ASP A 57 17.79 11.29 2.22
CA ASP A 57 16.82 11.56 3.30
C ASP A 57 16.24 10.28 3.94
N THR A 58 16.73 9.10 3.55
CA THR A 58 16.30 7.82 4.12
C THR A 58 16.87 7.68 5.53
N SER A 59 16.01 7.26 6.46
CA SER A 59 16.45 6.80 7.76
C SER A 59 15.77 5.49 8.12
N ILE A 60 16.49 4.70 8.90
CA ILE A 60 16.00 3.46 9.48
C ILE A 60 15.97 3.63 11.00
N ARG A 61 15.14 2.85 11.67
CA ARG A 61 15.05 2.87 13.13
C ARG A 61 15.15 1.46 13.68
N VAL A 62 15.94 1.31 14.73
CA VAL A 62 16.10 0.07 15.48
C VAL A 62 15.97 0.33 16.97
N ARG A 63 15.54 -0.68 17.73
CA ARG A 63 15.68 -0.70 19.19
C ARG A 63 15.75 -2.13 19.68
N CYS A 64 16.52 -2.36 20.74
CA CYS A 64 16.63 -3.67 21.36
C CYS A 64 16.54 -3.54 22.88
N ASP A 65 15.62 -4.26 23.51
CA ASP A 65 15.47 -4.32 24.97
C ASP A 65 16.19 -5.54 25.59
N GLY A 66 16.94 -6.29 24.78
CA GLY A 66 17.64 -7.51 25.16
C GLY A 66 16.78 -8.77 25.00
N LYS A 67 15.45 -8.67 24.94
CA LYS A 67 14.56 -9.80 24.65
C LYS A 67 13.93 -9.71 23.26
N ARG A 68 13.75 -8.48 22.76
CA ARG A 68 13.19 -8.20 21.44
C ARG A 68 13.96 -7.08 20.76
N LEU A 69 14.25 -7.32 19.48
CA LEU A 69 14.75 -6.34 18.53
C LEU A 69 13.61 -5.88 17.64
N ASP A 70 13.27 -4.59 17.65
CA ASP A 70 12.29 -3.99 16.74
C ASP A 70 13.02 -3.18 15.66
N PHE A 71 12.51 -3.22 14.43
CA PHE A 71 13.11 -2.52 13.30
C PHE A 71 12.06 -1.98 12.34
N THR A 72 12.33 -0.83 11.71
CA THR A 72 11.42 -0.21 10.74
C THR A 72 12.13 0.83 9.89
N GLY A 73 11.89 0.80 8.57
CA GLY A 73 12.47 1.78 7.65
C GLY A 73 12.42 1.35 6.19
N ASN A 74 12.80 2.27 5.30
CA ASN A 74 13.05 1.97 3.89
C ASN A 74 14.47 1.40 3.75
N ILE A 75 14.62 0.11 4.08
CA ILE A 75 15.91 -0.58 4.07
C ILE A 75 16.43 -0.81 2.63
N GLY A 76 15.54 -1.02 1.65
CA GLY A 76 15.92 -1.24 0.25
C GLY A 76 16.57 -0.03 -0.42
N ARG A 77 16.27 1.18 0.07
CA ARG A 77 16.91 2.44 -0.34
C ARG A 77 18.04 2.88 0.60
N PHE A 78 18.18 2.28 1.78
CA PHE A 78 19.15 2.75 2.77
C PHE A 78 20.57 2.81 2.18
N GLN A 79 21.23 3.97 2.29
CA GLN A 79 22.55 4.25 1.69
C GLN A 79 22.59 4.26 0.15
N LYS A 80 21.46 4.53 -0.51
CA LYS A 80 21.37 4.67 -1.96
C LYS A 80 20.83 6.04 -2.33
N LYS A 81 21.38 6.60 -3.42
CA LYS A 81 20.94 7.89 -3.98
C LYS A 81 19.66 7.73 -4.82
N ASP A 82 19.56 6.64 -5.58
CA ASP A 82 18.38 6.31 -6.38
C ASP A 82 17.18 5.86 -5.51
N ASN A 83 15.97 6.21 -5.95
CA ASN A 83 14.68 5.89 -5.33
C ASN A 83 13.67 5.32 -6.34
N LEU A 84 14.09 5.10 -7.59
CA LEU A 84 13.26 4.42 -8.59
C LEU A 84 13.32 2.91 -8.41
N THR A 85 14.52 2.37 -8.18
CA THR A 85 14.74 0.93 -7.96
C THR A 85 14.93 0.59 -6.49
N GLY A 86 14.56 -0.64 -6.11
CA GLY A 86 14.66 -1.14 -4.74
C GLY A 86 14.97 -2.63 -4.67
N LEU A 87 14.88 -3.18 -3.46
CA LEU A 87 15.08 -4.60 -3.19
C LEU A 87 13.74 -5.30 -2.99
N GLY A 88 13.71 -6.61 -3.21
CA GLY A 88 12.63 -7.49 -2.78
C GLY A 88 12.59 -7.66 -1.25
N ILE A 89 11.57 -8.36 -0.75
CA ILE A 89 11.38 -8.51 0.70
C ILE A 89 12.50 -9.34 1.34
N LEU A 90 12.88 -10.46 0.74
CA LEU A 90 13.92 -11.34 1.28
C LEU A 90 15.28 -10.63 1.32
N GLU A 91 15.64 -9.96 0.22
CA GLU A 91 16.83 -9.10 0.16
C GLU A 91 16.79 -7.95 1.19
N CYS A 92 15.61 -7.37 1.46
CA CYS A 92 15.45 -6.39 2.53
C CYS A 92 15.66 -7.01 3.93
N VAL A 93 15.30 -8.27 4.15
CA VAL A 93 15.57 -8.99 5.40
C VAL A 93 17.07 -9.23 5.57
N ASP A 94 17.75 -9.69 4.50
CA ASP A 94 19.20 -9.88 4.51
C ASP A 94 19.94 -8.56 4.79
N ARG A 95 19.52 -7.48 4.11
CA ARG A 95 20.07 -6.15 4.33
C ARG A 95 19.85 -5.62 5.75
N TRP A 96 18.72 -5.95 6.38
CA TRP A 96 18.52 -5.65 7.80
C TRP A 96 19.51 -6.40 8.68
N SER A 97 19.70 -7.69 8.43
CA SER A 97 20.65 -8.52 9.17
C SER A 97 22.06 -7.92 9.11
N GLU A 98 22.53 -7.55 7.91
CA GLU A 98 23.84 -6.90 7.71
C GLU A 98 23.99 -5.60 8.51
N VAL A 99 22.99 -4.72 8.41
CA VAL A 99 23.01 -3.42 9.09
C VAL A 99 22.98 -3.60 10.61
N MET A 100 22.16 -4.50 11.12
CA MET A 100 22.06 -4.79 12.54
C MET A 100 23.36 -5.39 13.09
N ALA A 101 23.97 -6.32 12.37
CA ALA A 101 25.27 -6.87 12.72
C ALA A 101 26.35 -5.76 12.78
N GLY A 102 26.34 -4.83 11.82
CA GLY A 102 27.22 -3.66 11.83
C GLY A 102 27.02 -2.70 13.01
N LEU A 103 25.86 -2.74 13.66
CA LEU A 103 25.57 -1.99 14.90
C LEU A 103 25.93 -2.78 16.17
N GLY A 104 26.48 -3.99 16.04
CA GLY A 104 26.80 -4.87 17.15
C GLY A 104 25.57 -5.54 17.79
N LEU A 105 24.45 -5.62 17.08
CA LEU A 105 23.27 -6.36 17.51
C LEU A 105 23.42 -7.84 17.17
N ASP A 106 22.89 -8.70 18.04
CA ASP A 106 22.80 -10.12 17.76
C ASP A 106 21.76 -10.37 16.67
N VAL A 107 22.17 -11.01 15.58
CA VAL A 107 21.33 -11.38 14.43
C VAL A 107 21.24 -12.90 14.26
N HIS A 108 21.66 -13.67 15.25
CA HIS A 108 21.51 -15.12 15.24
C HIS A 108 20.03 -15.50 15.03
N MET A 109 19.77 -16.35 14.04
CA MET A 109 18.43 -16.78 13.62
C MET A 109 17.51 -15.63 13.16
N PHE A 110 18.06 -14.45 12.85
CA PHE A 110 17.27 -13.39 12.23
C PHE A 110 16.74 -13.86 10.87
N GLY A 111 15.47 -13.58 10.62
CA GLY A 111 14.75 -14.05 9.44
C GLY A 111 14.09 -15.42 9.61
N ALA A 112 14.49 -16.21 10.62
CA ALA A 112 13.88 -17.49 10.92
C ALA A 112 12.74 -17.37 11.96
N VAL A 113 11.87 -18.38 11.99
CA VAL A 113 10.88 -18.58 13.06
C VAL A 113 11.18 -19.90 13.73
N ILE A 114 11.50 -19.87 15.01
CA ILE A 114 11.99 -21.03 15.77
C ILE A 114 10.82 -21.73 16.47
N ARG A 115 9.94 -20.95 17.09
CA ARG A 115 8.72 -21.42 17.73
C ARG A 115 7.58 -20.54 17.24
N GLU A 116 6.55 -21.15 16.65
CA GLU A 116 5.39 -20.48 16.06
C GLU A 116 4.11 -21.00 16.70
N GLY A 117 3.14 -20.12 16.98
CA GLY A 117 1.81 -20.54 17.45
C GLY A 117 1.78 -21.03 18.90
N THR A 118 2.82 -20.72 19.69
CA THR A 118 2.89 -21.01 21.13
C THR A 118 2.96 -19.71 21.92
N VAL A 119 2.74 -19.78 23.24
CA VAL A 119 2.93 -18.64 24.14
C VAL A 119 4.37 -18.16 24.24
N ALA A 120 5.34 -18.99 23.83
CA ALA A 120 6.78 -18.72 23.82
C ALA A 120 7.30 -18.61 22.38
N GLU A 121 6.62 -17.80 21.57
CA GLU A 121 6.98 -17.56 20.18
C GLU A 121 8.33 -16.84 20.05
N VAL A 122 9.20 -17.35 19.18
CA VAL A 122 10.59 -16.85 19.01
C VAL A 122 10.94 -16.77 17.52
N GLY A 123 11.65 -15.71 17.14
CA GLY A 123 12.10 -15.46 15.77
C GLY A 123 11.60 -14.13 15.18
N THR A 124 11.80 -13.96 13.87
CA THR A 124 11.50 -12.73 13.14
C THR A 124 10.07 -12.72 12.60
N ARG A 125 9.31 -11.69 12.99
CA ARG A 125 7.98 -11.37 12.47
C ARG A 125 7.99 -10.05 11.72
N ILE A 126 7.31 -10.02 10.59
CA ILE A 126 7.09 -8.81 9.80
C ILE A 126 5.82 -8.12 10.31
N THR A 127 5.95 -6.85 10.67
CA THR A 127 4.88 -6.01 11.22
C THR A 127 4.41 -4.93 10.26
N ARG A 128 5.20 -4.64 9.21
CA ARG A 128 4.82 -3.77 8.10
C ARG A 128 5.61 -4.13 6.84
N VAL A 129 4.93 -4.15 5.69
CA VAL A 129 5.54 -4.20 4.35
C VAL A 129 4.87 -3.14 3.50
N ASP A 130 5.64 -2.29 2.83
CA ASP A 130 5.12 -1.46 1.76
C ASP A 130 5.65 -2.02 0.43
N LEU A 131 4.74 -2.52 -0.41
CA LEU A 131 5.04 -3.04 -1.74
C LEU A 131 4.84 -1.94 -2.77
N ALA A 132 5.74 -1.81 -3.74
CA ALA A 132 5.61 -0.80 -4.79
C ALA A 132 6.05 -1.30 -6.16
N SER A 133 5.46 -0.69 -7.19
CA SER A 133 5.93 -0.79 -8.57
C SER A 133 5.70 0.52 -9.29
N ASN A 134 6.54 0.78 -10.29
CA ASN A 134 6.51 2.00 -11.08
C ASN A 134 5.88 1.70 -12.44
N PHE A 135 5.26 2.72 -13.04
CA PHE A 135 4.78 2.67 -14.41
C PHE A 135 4.89 4.06 -15.04
N ARG A 136 5.14 4.10 -16.34
CA ARG A 136 4.95 5.30 -17.14
C ARG A 136 3.47 5.47 -17.46
N VAL A 137 3.01 6.72 -17.48
CA VAL A 137 1.64 7.06 -17.82
C VAL A 137 1.61 8.34 -18.64
N SER A 138 0.96 8.32 -19.80
CA SER A 138 1.01 9.44 -20.76
C SER A 138 0.21 10.68 -20.34
N ASP A 139 -0.78 10.53 -19.45
CA ASP A 139 -1.56 11.62 -18.86
C ASP A 139 -1.97 11.25 -17.43
N TYR A 140 -1.15 11.65 -16.47
CA TYR A 140 -1.35 11.31 -15.07
C TYR A 140 -2.59 11.96 -14.46
N ALA A 141 -2.97 13.18 -14.88
CA ALA A 141 -4.15 13.85 -14.37
C ALA A 141 -5.42 13.12 -14.81
N ALA A 142 -5.50 12.71 -16.07
CA ALA A 142 -6.58 11.88 -16.57
C ALA A 142 -6.63 10.52 -15.87
N PHE A 143 -5.45 9.92 -15.64
CA PHE A 143 -5.34 8.67 -14.89
C PHE A 143 -5.92 8.82 -13.48
N CYS A 144 -5.50 9.85 -12.74
CA CYS A 144 -5.99 10.13 -11.38
C CYS A 144 -7.51 10.27 -11.34
N ARG A 145 -8.08 11.09 -12.24
CA ARG A 145 -9.54 11.25 -12.34
C ARG A 145 -10.25 9.91 -12.57
N SER A 146 -9.70 9.04 -13.41
CA SER A 146 -10.27 7.70 -13.65
C SER A 146 -10.19 6.78 -12.42
N LYS A 147 -9.18 6.93 -11.56
CA LYS A 147 -9.01 6.08 -10.37
C LYS A 147 -9.79 6.58 -9.16
N LEU A 148 -10.13 7.88 -9.11
CA LEU A 148 -10.98 8.44 -8.05
C LEU A 148 -12.42 7.91 -8.04
N SER A 149 -12.84 7.17 -9.06
CA SER A 149 -14.12 6.45 -9.07
C SER A 149 -13.99 4.96 -8.71
N ARG A 150 -12.77 4.43 -8.56
CA ARG A 150 -12.52 2.99 -8.38
C ARG A 150 -12.16 2.65 -6.93
N PRO A 151 -13.01 1.89 -6.21
CA PRO A 151 -12.65 1.38 -4.90
C PRO A 151 -11.60 0.27 -5.01
N ILE A 152 -10.85 0.07 -3.94
CA ILE A 152 -10.09 -1.16 -3.70
C ILE A 152 -10.79 -1.93 -2.58
N GLY A 153 -11.35 -3.10 -2.90
CA GLY A 153 -12.27 -3.83 -2.06
C GLY A 153 -13.45 -2.96 -1.63
N ARG A 154 -13.53 -2.66 -0.32
CA ARG A 154 -14.58 -1.79 0.26
C ARG A 154 -14.13 -0.35 0.53
N ARG A 155 -12.89 0.02 0.15
CA ARG A 155 -12.35 1.35 0.43
C ARG A 155 -12.43 2.22 -0.81
N TYR A 156 -13.08 3.36 -0.68
CA TYR A 156 -13.16 4.35 -1.74
C TYR A 156 -11.92 5.25 -1.73
N PRO A 157 -11.48 5.71 -2.90
CA PRO A 157 -10.33 6.59 -3.03
C PRO A 157 -10.60 7.99 -2.48
N ARG A 158 -9.53 8.72 -2.16
CA ARG A 158 -9.51 10.16 -1.92
C ARG A 158 -8.35 10.81 -2.66
N GLU A 159 -8.53 12.05 -3.05
CA GLU A 159 -7.46 12.91 -3.56
C GLU A 159 -6.39 13.09 -2.47
N GLY A 160 -5.16 12.68 -2.77
CA GLY A 160 -3.98 12.97 -1.97
C GLY A 160 -3.10 14.03 -2.65
N LYS A 161 -1.99 14.41 -1.99
CA LYS A 161 -1.10 15.50 -2.45
C LYS A 161 -0.58 15.33 -3.89
N TYR A 162 -0.23 14.11 -4.27
CA TYR A 162 0.34 13.77 -5.59
C TYR A 162 -0.53 12.79 -6.38
N GLY A 163 -1.73 12.48 -5.89
CA GLY A 163 -2.61 11.50 -6.52
C GLY A 163 -3.50 10.73 -5.55
N PRO A 164 -4.30 9.78 -6.08
CA PRO A 164 -5.29 9.05 -5.32
C PRO A 164 -4.71 8.18 -4.19
N THR A 165 -5.44 8.10 -3.09
CA THR A 165 -5.10 7.29 -1.90
C THR A 165 -6.30 6.49 -1.43
N TRP A 166 -6.06 5.32 -0.83
CA TRP A 166 -7.07 4.41 -0.29
C TRP A 166 -6.74 4.04 1.15
N GLY A 167 -7.69 4.21 2.06
CA GLY A 167 -7.60 3.66 3.40
C GLY A 167 -6.79 4.46 4.42
N TYR A 168 -6.38 5.68 4.07
CA TYR A 168 -5.68 6.59 4.99
C TYR A 168 -6.63 7.20 6.03
N GLU A 169 -7.93 7.24 5.76
CA GLU A 169 -9.00 7.67 6.66
C GLU A 169 -9.42 6.63 7.70
N ALA A 170 -9.02 5.37 7.52
CA ALA A 170 -9.41 4.30 8.42
C ALA A 170 -8.67 4.42 9.76
N LYS A 171 -9.42 4.40 10.87
CA LYS A 171 -8.87 4.36 12.25
C LYS A 171 -7.99 3.14 12.54
N ARG A 172 -7.99 2.13 11.66
CA ARG A 172 -7.20 0.91 11.81
C ARG A 172 -5.87 1.00 11.06
N SER A 173 -4.89 1.67 11.68
CA SER A 173 -3.55 1.89 11.11
C SER A 173 -2.76 0.62 10.82
N ASN A 174 -3.11 -0.51 11.45
CA ASN A 174 -2.48 -1.82 11.29
C ASN A 174 -3.05 -2.68 10.14
N TRP A 175 -3.94 -2.13 9.32
CA TRP A 175 -4.45 -2.79 8.11
C TRP A 175 -3.66 -2.36 6.87
N TRP A 176 -4.23 -2.57 5.68
CA TRP A 176 -3.64 -2.08 4.44
C TRP A 176 -4.04 -0.62 4.12
N LYS A 177 -3.17 0.07 3.39
CA LYS A 177 -3.38 1.36 2.74
C LYS A 177 -2.75 1.31 1.36
N ALA A 178 -3.24 2.09 0.41
CA ALA A 178 -2.63 2.17 -0.90
C ALA A 178 -2.62 3.62 -1.42
N LYS A 179 -1.69 3.93 -2.31
CA LYS A 179 -1.62 5.24 -2.98
C LYS A 179 -1.02 5.09 -4.37
N VAL A 180 -1.50 5.90 -5.29
CA VAL A 180 -0.81 6.19 -6.54
C VAL A 180 -0.30 7.62 -6.47
N TYR A 181 0.95 7.83 -6.83
CA TYR A 181 1.54 9.17 -6.83
C TYR A 181 2.47 9.41 -8.03
N ASP A 182 2.55 10.67 -8.45
CA ASP A 182 3.52 11.18 -9.43
C ASP A 182 4.93 11.10 -8.82
N LYS A 183 5.73 10.14 -9.29
CA LYS A 183 7.05 9.85 -8.73
C LYS A 183 8.08 10.87 -9.21
N ASP A 184 7.99 11.33 -10.46
CA ASP A 184 8.91 12.35 -10.96
C ASP A 184 8.73 13.68 -10.21
N ALA A 185 7.48 14.09 -9.97
CA ALA A 185 7.19 15.29 -9.18
C ALA A 185 7.65 15.15 -7.72
N GLU A 186 7.52 13.96 -7.12
CA GLU A 186 8.04 13.67 -5.78
C GLU A 186 9.57 13.77 -5.73
N LEU A 187 10.28 13.16 -6.69
CA LEU A 187 11.75 13.20 -6.76
C LEU A 187 12.29 14.60 -7.04
N GLN A 188 11.55 15.42 -7.78
CA GLN A 188 11.89 16.82 -8.04
C GLN A 188 11.54 17.76 -6.87
N GLY A 189 10.93 17.24 -5.79
CA GLY A 189 10.53 18.04 -4.64
C GLY A 189 9.39 19.02 -4.93
N LEU A 190 8.59 18.77 -5.98
CA LEU A 190 7.48 19.65 -6.34
C LEU A 190 6.36 19.59 -5.30
N ARG A 191 5.54 20.64 -5.20
CA ARG A 191 4.45 20.69 -4.22
C ARG A 191 3.23 19.86 -4.61
N ALA A 192 3.06 19.56 -5.90
CA ALA A 192 1.96 18.80 -6.46
C ALA A 192 2.41 18.05 -7.73
N SER A 193 1.56 17.16 -8.23
CA SER A 193 1.75 16.42 -9.49
C SER A 193 1.79 17.35 -10.71
N LYS A 194 2.53 16.98 -11.76
CA LYS A 194 2.54 17.71 -13.05
C LYS A 194 1.35 17.37 -13.94
N GLY A 195 0.76 16.19 -13.75
CA GLY A 195 -0.48 15.78 -14.43
C GLY A 195 -0.34 15.36 -15.90
N GLY A 196 0.83 15.46 -16.51
CA GLY A 196 1.11 15.00 -17.88
C GLY A 196 1.76 13.63 -17.94
N ASP A 197 2.61 13.40 -18.95
CA ASP A 197 3.48 12.22 -19.03
C ASP A 197 4.46 12.20 -17.85
N THR A 198 4.47 11.09 -17.10
CA THR A 198 5.34 10.92 -15.96
C THR A 198 5.54 9.45 -15.60
N THR A 199 6.58 9.19 -14.81
CA THR A 199 6.68 8.00 -13.98
C THR A 199 5.78 8.15 -12.76
N ALA A 200 4.80 7.27 -12.60
CA ALA A 200 3.99 7.13 -11.40
C ALA A 200 4.38 5.87 -10.62
N ARG A 201 4.08 5.86 -9.31
CA ARG A 201 4.25 4.68 -8.44
C ARG A 201 2.91 4.30 -7.80
N PHE A 202 2.58 3.02 -7.86
CA PHE A 202 1.52 2.45 -7.04
C PHE A 202 2.14 1.70 -5.85
N GLU A 203 1.81 2.13 -4.64
CA GLU A 203 2.34 1.62 -3.38
C GLU A 203 1.22 1.09 -2.49
N ILE A 204 1.44 -0.08 -1.91
CA ILE A 204 0.51 -0.78 -1.00
C ILE A 204 1.24 -1.03 0.31
N GLN A 205 0.85 -0.29 1.35
CA GLN A 205 1.26 -0.54 2.72
C GLN A 205 0.40 -1.64 3.33
N LEU A 206 1.03 -2.64 3.92
CA LEU A 206 0.43 -3.79 4.59
C LEU A 206 0.85 -3.78 6.07
N GLY A 207 -0.07 -3.45 6.97
CA GLY A 207 0.19 -3.46 8.41
C GLY A 207 0.04 -4.84 9.05
N GLY A 208 0.60 -4.99 10.26
CA GLY A 208 0.67 -6.27 10.98
C GLY A 208 -0.67 -6.96 11.25
N GLY A 209 -1.77 -6.22 11.38
CA GLY A 209 -3.09 -6.82 11.54
C GLY A 209 -3.56 -7.52 10.27
N TRP A 210 -3.30 -6.93 9.10
CA TRP A 210 -3.57 -7.56 7.81
C TRP A 210 -2.61 -8.72 7.55
N LEU A 211 -1.30 -8.53 7.79
CA LEU A 211 -0.28 -9.57 7.60
C LEU A 211 -0.57 -10.84 8.43
N LYS A 212 -1.01 -10.69 9.68
CA LYS A 212 -1.41 -11.82 10.51
C LYS A 212 -2.62 -12.56 9.94
N ARG A 213 -3.65 -11.82 9.51
CA ARG A 213 -4.86 -12.43 8.93
C ARG A 213 -4.57 -13.23 7.66
N GLU A 214 -3.66 -12.74 6.82
CA GLU A 214 -3.28 -13.40 5.57
C GLU A 214 -2.14 -14.43 5.76
N ASN A 215 -1.70 -14.69 7.00
CA ASN A 215 -0.54 -15.56 7.30
C ASN A 215 0.78 -15.14 6.63
N LEU A 216 0.97 -13.83 6.40
CA LEU A 216 2.16 -13.22 5.78
C LEU A 216 3.09 -12.51 6.79
N HIS A 217 2.94 -12.81 8.07
CA HIS A 217 3.70 -12.17 9.15
C HIS A 217 5.06 -12.85 9.42
N THR A 218 5.41 -13.91 8.68
CA THR A 218 6.72 -14.57 8.70
C THR A 218 7.52 -14.26 7.45
N VAL A 219 8.85 -14.25 7.55
CA VAL A 219 9.74 -14.18 6.38
C VAL A 219 9.50 -15.35 5.42
N LYS A 220 9.39 -16.59 5.93
CA LYS A 220 9.13 -17.80 5.10
C LYS A 220 7.89 -17.69 4.19
N ALA A 221 6.91 -16.88 4.57
CA ALA A 221 5.67 -16.72 3.80
C ALA A 221 5.87 -15.85 2.54
N TRP A 222 6.99 -15.10 2.47
CA TRP A 222 7.34 -14.21 1.37
C TRP A 222 8.31 -14.85 0.38
N GLY A 223 8.12 -16.13 0.03
CA GLY A 223 8.89 -16.76 -1.06
C GLY A 223 8.81 -15.97 -2.37
N ASP A 224 9.64 -16.35 -3.34
CA ASP A 224 10.06 -15.52 -4.49
C ASP A 224 8.96 -14.70 -5.19
N ASP A 225 7.76 -15.26 -5.36
CA ASP A 225 6.66 -14.58 -6.07
C ASP A 225 5.55 -14.02 -5.18
N MET A 226 5.59 -14.22 -3.85
CA MET A 226 4.48 -13.80 -2.98
C MET A 226 4.24 -12.29 -3.04
N ALA A 227 5.31 -11.49 -3.11
CA ALA A 227 5.20 -10.04 -3.27
C ALA A 227 4.41 -9.66 -4.54
N LYS A 228 4.70 -10.34 -5.67
CA LYS A 228 4.00 -10.13 -6.94
C LYS A 228 2.55 -10.58 -6.87
N ILE A 229 2.27 -11.73 -6.25
CA ILE A 229 0.90 -12.25 -6.07
C ILE A 229 0.06 -11.25 -5.27
N ILE A 230 0.56 -10.80 -4.12
CA ILE A 230 -0.15 -9.88 -3.26
C ILE A 230 -0.33 -8.53 -3.96
N TYR A 231 0.74 -7.96 -4.51
CA TYR A 231 0.66 -6.70 -5.25
C TYR A 231 -0.34 -6.79 -6.42
N GLY A 232 -0.27 -7.88 -7.19
CA GLY A 232 -1.13 -8.16 -8.33
C GLY A 232 -2.63 -8.19 -7.96
N ARG A 233 -2.99 -8.71 -6.78
CA ARG A 233 -4.39 -8.67 -6.30
C ARG A 233 -4.93 -7.24 -6.24
N PHE A 234 -4.18 -6.33 -5.64
CA PHE A 234 -4.56 -4.91 -5.55
C PHE A 234 -4.44 -4.20 -6.90
N ALA A 235 -3.37 -4.44 -7.65
CA ALA A 235 -3.16 -3.84 -8.96
C ALA A 235 -4.27 -4.24 -9.94
N SER A 236 -4.75 -5.48 -9.88
CA SER A 236 -5.84 -5.97 -10.74
C SER A 236 -7.17 -5.22 -10.55
N GLU A 237 -7.37 -4.52 -9.44
CA GLU A 237 -8.57 -3.70 -9.21
C GLU A 237 -8.43 -2.32 -9.87
N LEU A 238 -7.22 -1.77 -9.89
CA LEU A 238 -6.93 -0.46 -10.46
C LEU A 238 -6.63 -0.50 -11.96
N PHE A 239 -5.81 -1.47 -12.38
CA PHE A 239 -5.23 -1.58 -13.72
C PHE A 239 -5.92 -2.65 -14.58
N ARG A 240 -7.05 -3.20 -14.13
CA ARG A 240 -7.91 -3.99 -15.01
C ARG A 240 -8.11 -3.17 -16.29
N GLU A 241 -7.74 -3.77 -17.43
CA GLU A 241 -8.20 -3.28 -18.73
C GLU A 241 -9.68 -2.95 -18.56
N SER A 242 -10.11 -1.82 -19.08
CA SER A 242 -11.53 -1.57 -19.28
C SER A 242 -12.03 -2.62 -20.26
N THR A 243 -12.25 -3.85 -19.81
CA THR A 243 -13.14 -4.76 -20.48
C THR A 243 -14.50 -4.09 -20.44
N SER A 244 -15.10 -4.04 -21.62
CA SER A 244 -16.31 -3.33 -21.99
C SER A 244 -16.19 -1.80 -21.93
N VAL A 245 -16.09 -1.21 -23.11
CA VAL A 245 -17.08 -0.19 -23.50
C VAL A 245 -18.40 -0.64 -22.89
N GLU A 246 -18.93 0.06 -21.90
CA GLU A 246 -20.35 -0.11 -21.60
C GLU A 246 -21.06 0.27 -22.90
N GLU A 247 -21.37 -0.72 -23.72
CA GLU A 247 -22.37 -0.55 -24.73
C GLU A 247 -23.65 -0.36 -23.93
N TRP A 248 -23.96 0.89 -23.62
CA TRP A 248 -25.27 1.30 -23.13
C TRP A 248 -26.39 0.73 -24.02
N GLY A 249 -26.05 0.35 -25.26
CA GLY A 249 -26.80 -0.49 -26.19
C GLY A 249 -27.44 -1.74 -25.59
N ASP A 250 -26.79 -2.40 -24.63
CA ASP A 250 -27.28 -3.64 -23.99
C ASP A 250 -28.31 -3.37 -22.88
N ILE A 251 -28.29 -2.16 -22.30
CA ILE A 251 -29.30 -1.76 -21.32
C ILE A 251 -30.62 -1.55 -22.09
N PRO A 252 -31.73 -2.22 -21.70
CA PRO A 252 -33.03 -2.01 -22.32
C PRO A 252 -33.39 -0.52 -22.35
N ALA A 253 -33.94 -0.03 -23.46
CA ALA A 253 -34.16 1.40 -23.71
C ALA A 253 -34.84 2.14 -22.54
N ARG A 254 -35.80 1.49 -21.88
CA ARG A 254 -36.52 2.04 -20.72
C ARG A 254 -35.65 2.15 -19.45
N LEU A 255 -34.70 1.25 -19.24
CA LEU A 255 -33.73 1.33 -18.13
C LEU A 255 -32.60 2.31 -18.44
N ARG A 256 -32.19 2.39 -19.70
CA ARG A 256 -31.12 3.28 -20.18
C ARG A 256 -31.41 4.75 -19.87
N GLY A 257 -32.65 5.19 -20.08
CA GLY A 257 -33.06 6.57 -19.74
C GLY A 257 -32.86 6.92 -18.27
N HIS A 258 -33.14 5.98 -17.35
CA HIS A 258 -32.93 6.20 -15.90
C HIS A 258 -31.44 6.22 -15.54
N ALA A 259 -30.64 5.33 -16.15
CA ALA A 259 -29.21 5.32 -15.95
C ALA A 259 -28.53 6.60 -16.47
N ILE A 260 -29.01 7.17 -17.58
CA ILE A 260 -28.57 8.49 -18.09
C ILE A 260 -28.93 9.62 -17.11
N LEU A 261 -30.18 9.67 -16.63
CA LEU A 261 -30.60 10.70 -15.67
C LEU A 261 -29.78 10.62 -14.38
N TRP A 262 -29.60 9.41 -13.84
CA TRP A 262 -28.72 9.20 -12.69
C TRP A 262 -27.29 9.67 -12.98
N ARG A 263 -26.72 9.29 -14.14
CA ARG A 263 -25.38 9.69 -14.57
C ARG A 263 -25.21 11.21 -14.61
N ASP A 264 -26.24 11.91 -15.07
CA ASP A 264 -26.26 13.37 -15.21
C ASP A 264 -26.53 14.09 -13.86
N GLY A 265 -26.51 13.35 -12.75
CA GLY A 265 -26.61 13.89 -11.39
C GLY A 265 -28.04 14.08 -10.90
N VAL A 266 -29.05 13.61 -11.64
CA VAL A 266 -30.45 13.69 -11.21
C VAL A 266 -30.71 12.66 -10.12
N ASP A 267 -31.26 13.11 -8.99
CA ASP A 267 -31.73 12.19 -7.95
C ASP A 267 -33.00 11.49 -8.43
N LEU A 268 -32.84 10.23 -8.87
CA LEU A 268 -33.93 9.40 -9.35
C LEU A 268 -35.06 9.24 -8.32
N ARG A 269 -34.80 9.40 -7.01
CA ARG A 269 -35.82 9.31 -5.96
C ARG A 269 -36.84 10.46 -6.02
N GLN A 270 -36.50 11.57 -6.67
CA GLN A 270 -37.37 12.73 -6.81
C GLN A 270 -38.32 12.61 -8.00
N ILE A 271 -38.01 11.75 -8.98
CA ILE A 271 -38.75 11.65 -10.25
C ILE A 271 -39.51 10.33 -10.40
N MET A 272 -39.38 9.39 -9.46
CA MET A 272 -40.14 8.13 -9.48
C MET A 272 -40.57 7.70 -8.08
N SER A 273 -41.62 6.89 -8.00
CA SER A 273 -42.09 6.35 -6.72
C SER A 273 -41.06 5.40 -6.09
N GLN A 274 -41.11 5.27 -4.76
CA GLN A 274 -40.18 4.43 -4.01
C GLN A 274 -40.15 2.98 -4.51
N SER A 275 -41.31 2.40 -4.83
CA SER A 275 -41.39 1.03 -5.36
C SER A 275 -40.79 0.92 -6.77
N ALA A 276 -40.97 1.91 -7.63
CA ALA A 276 -40.34 1.97 -8.95
C ALA A 276 -38.81 2.11 -8.82
N TRP A 277 -38.34 2.92 -7.87
CA TRP A 277 -36.92 3.13 -7.61
C TRP A 277 -36.20 1.83 -7.22
N TYR A 278 -36.76 1.05 -6.27
CA TYR A 278 -36.14 -0.22 -5.88
C TYR A 278 -36.11 -1.26 -7.01
N ARG A 279 -37.15 -1.29 -7.87
CA ARG A 279 -37.18 -2.15 -9.06
C ARG A 279 -36.13 -1.72 -10.08
N THR A 280 -36.08 -0.42 -10.41
CA THR A 280 -35.11 0.14 -11.35
C THR A 280 -33.68 -0.04 -10.86
N LYS A 281 -33.42 0.18 -9.57
CA LYS A 281 -32.13 -0.10 -8.92
C LYS A 281 -31.70 -1.55 -9.11
N SER A 282 -32.57 -2.51 -8.75
CA SER A 282 -32.21 -3.93 -8.80
C SER A 282 -31.85 -4.36 -10.22
N ARG A 283 -32.64 -3.88 -11.20
CA ARG A 283 -32.40 -4.16 -12.63
C ARG A 283 -31.17 -3.47 -13.19
N LEU A 284 -30.89 -2.21 -12.82
CA LEU A 284 -29.70 -1.49 -13.27
C LEU A 284 -28.41 -2.05 -12.65
N LEU A 285 -28.50 -2.63 -11.44
CA LEU A 285 -27.39 -3.29 -10.78
C LEU A 285 -26.93 -4.54 -11.54
N GLU A 286 -27.82 -5.24 -12.24
CA GLU A 286 -27.49 -6.36 -13.14
C GLU A 286 -26.55 -5.92 -14.28
N PHE A 287 -26.61 -4.64 -14.67
CA PHE A 287 -25.73 -4.02 -15.68
C PHE A 287 -24.58 -3.20 -15.05
N GLY A 288 -24.32 -3.36 -13.75
CA GLY A 288 -23.22 -2.69 -13.07
C GLY A 288 -23.48 -1.24 -12.63
N VAL A 289 -24.68 -0.70 -12.85
CA VAL A 289 -25.05 0.68 -12.49
C VAL A 289 -25.70 0.73 -11.10
N ASP A 290 -24.98 1.25 -10.10
CA ASP A 290 -25.49 1.40 -8.73
C ASP A 290 -26.02 2.81 -8.44
N ILE A 291 -27.33 2.99 -8.67
CA ILE A 291 -28.02 4.28 -8.46
C ILE A 291 -28.21 4.69 -6.98
N ARG A 292 -27.71 3.91 -6.01
CA ARG A 292 -27.74 4.30 -4.59
C ARG A 292 -26.77 5.44 -4.30
N VAL A 293 -25.63 5.42 -4.99
CA VAL A 293 -24.57 6.41 -4.86
C VAL A 293 -24.93 7.55 -5.82
N PRO A 294 -25.12 8.79 -5.34
CA PRO A 294 -25.35 9.91 -6.25
C PRO A 294 -24.16 10.04 -7.21
N CYS A 295 -24.45 10.17 -8.50
CA CYS A 295 -23.44 10.34 -9.52
C CYS A 295 -22.91 11.78 -9.45
N ASN A 296 -21.83 12.01 -8.69
CA ASN A 296 -21.14 13.31 -8.63
C ASN A 296 -20.19 13.49 -9.84
N VAL A 297 -20.63 13.05 -11.03
CA VAL A 297 -19.81 13.11 -12.23
C VAL A 297 -20.20 14.38 -12.98
N VAL A 298 -19.38 15.43 -12.82
CA VAL A 298 -19.34 16.56 -13.76
C VAL A 298 -19.23 15.95 -15.15
N ALA A 299 -20.25 16.16 -15.99
CA ALA A 299 -20.43 15.65 -17.35
C ALA A 299 -19.32 14.69 -17.82
N LEU A 300 -19.60 13.38 -17.82
CA LEU A 300 -18.77 12.38 -18.49
C LEU A 300 -18.51 12.87 -19.92
N THR A 301 -17.29 13.36 -20.14
CA THR A 301 -16.87 13.87 -21.43
C THR A 301 -16.84 12.66 -22.35
N SER A 302 -17.67 12.70 -23.40
CA SER A 302 -17.85 11.65 -24.42
C SER A 302 -16.60 11.41 -25.29
N ARG A 303 -15.43 11.89 -24.86
CA ARG A 303 -14.13 11.59 -25.46
C ARG A 303 -13.42 10.58 -24.58
N CYS A 304 -13.55 9.30 -24.93
CA CYS A 304 -12.63 8.29 -24.43
C CYS A 304 -11.24 8.65 -24.95
N ARG A 305 -10.35 9.09 -24.07
CA ARG A 305 -8.94 9.31 -24.39
C ARG A 305 -8.19 8.10 -23.87
N THR A 306 -7.51 7.39 -24.76
CA THR A 306 -6.61 6.30 -24.37
C THR A 306 -5.49 6.88 -23.54
N ILE A 307 -5.31 6.35 -22.34
CA ILE A 307 -4.16 6.64 -21.48
C ILE A 307 -3.22 5.45 -21.63
N GLU A 308 -2.02 5.70 -22.12
CA GLU A 308 -0.99 4.67 -22.26
C GLU A 308 -0.34 4.46 -20.91
N ILE A 309 -0.22 3.19 -20.50
CA ILE A 309 0.39 2.77 -19.25
C ILE A 309 1.43 1.71 -19.59
N GLU A 310 2.67 1.93 -19.16
CA GLU A 310 3.77 1.00 -19.37
C GLU A 310 4.41 0.66 -18.02
N PRO A 311 4.36 -0.61 -17.56
CA PRO A 311 5.02 -1.03 -16.33
C PRO A 311 6.54 -0.87 -16.45
N LEU A 312 7.19 -0.38 -15.40
CA LEU A 312 8.65 -0.21 -15.37
C LEU A 312 9.29 -1.22 -14.43
N HIS A 313 10.43 -1.77 -14.84
CA HIS A 313 11.22 -2.64 -13.99
C HIS A 313 11.73 -1.84 -12.76
N CYS A 314 11.58 -2.42 -11.57
CA CYS A 314 11.81 -1.69 -10.32
C CYS A 314 12.66 -2.46 -9.29
N ILE A 315 13.03 -3.70 -9.56
CA ILE A 315 14.03 -4.42 -8.76
C ILE A 315 15.43 -3.99 -9.21
N ARG A 316 16.33 -3.83 -8.24
CA ARG A 316 17.74 -3.57 -8.52
C ARG A 316 18.43 -4.91 -8.80
N GLU A 317 19.26 -4.95 -9.85
CA GLU A 317 20.13 -6.09 -10.09
C GLU A 317 21.10 -6.26 -8.90
N ALA A 318 21.30 -7.50 -8.46
CA ALA A 318 22.29 -7.82 -7.45
C ALA A 318 23.68 -7.39 -7.97
N ALA A 319 24.38 -6.58 -7.17
CA ALA A 319 25.76 -6.15 -7.45
C ALA A 319 26.76 -7.21 -7.01
#